data_AF-A0A4V3BB01-F1
#
_entry.id   AF-A0A4V3BB01-F1
#
_cell.length_a   1.000
_cell.length_b   1.000
_cell.length_c   1.000
_cell.angle_alpha   90.00
_cell.angle_beta   90.00
_cell.angle_gamma   90.00
#
_symmetry.space_group_name_H-M   'P 1'
#
loop_
_entity.id
_entity.type
_entity.pdbx_description
1 polymer ?
#
loop_
_entity_poly.entity_id
_entity_poly.type
_entity_poly.pdbx_seq_one_letter_code
_entity_poly.pdbx_strand_id
1 'polypeptide(L)'
;MARLTEGAPYVHPDCEITDTEFGRFVEIGRGSRVAHSTIGDYSYCDRYSDIANAEILKFSNIASFTRIGATDHPMDKASLHHFHYRSNDYWDDAAPDEAWLAHRRTRRAVIGHDTWIGHGAMIKPEVTLGHGSVVASGAIVTRDVDPYTVVAGLPAKPVRARYAPGIADRMMALAWWDWSHDRLRATLEDFRALSAEEFLERYE
;
A
#
# COMPACT_ATOMS: atom_id res chain seq x y z
N MET A 1 14.79 -22.41 -8.21
CA MET A 1 13.37 -22.05 -8.38
C MET A 1 13.20 -20.59 -8.00
N ALA A 2 12.23 -19.89 -8.60
CA ALA A 2 11.87 -18.54 -8.15
C ALA A 2 11.39 -18.59 -6.69
N ARG A 3 11.73 -17.57 -5.90
CA ARG A 3 11.34 -17.50 -4.49
C ARG A 3 9.86 -17.19 -4.31
N LEU A 4 9.32 -16.32 -5.15
CA LEU A 4 7.92 -15.91 -5.13
C LEU A 4 7.12 -16.77 -6.12
N THR A 5 5.89 -17.10 -5.77
CA THR A 5 5.06 -18.03 -6.53
C THR A 5 3.64 -17.49 -6.73
N GLU A 6 2.91 -18.11 -7.66
CA GLU A 6 1.52 -17.74 -7.94
C GLU A 6 0.56 -18.19 -6.83
N GLY A 7 0.80 -19.38 -6.25
CA GLY A 7 -0.16 -20.04 -5.38
C GLY A 7 -0.17 -19.59 -3.92
N ALA A 8 0.87 -18.90 -3.45
CA ALA A 8 0.95 -18.39 -2.09
C ALA A 8 1.87 -17.17 -1.97
N PRO A 9 1.54 -16.20 -1.09
CA PRO A 9 2.46 -15.14 -0.74
C PRO A 9 3.67 -15.70 0.02
N TYR A 10 4.81 -15.04 -0.10
CA TYR A 10 5.90 -15.23 0.85
C TYR A 10 5.65 -14.34 2.06
N VAL A 11 5.39 -14.94 3.22
CA VAL A 11 5.25 -14.21 4.50
C VAL A 11 6.36 -14.66 5.43
N HIS A 12 7.17 -13.71 5.90
CA HIS A 12 8.22 -14.04 6.87
C HIS A 12 7.60 -14.55 8.19
N PRO A 13 8.21 -15.55 8.88
CA PRO A 13 7.65 -16.14 10.10
C PRO A 13 7.33 -15.15 11.24
N ASP A 14 8.14 -14.12 11.41
CA ASP A 14 7.93 -13.07 12.44
C ASP A 14 6.79 -12.06 12.12
N CYS A 15 5.95 -12.32 11.12
CA CYS A 15 4.85 -11.41 10.76
C CYS A 15 3.56 -11.73 11.53
N GLU A 16 2.78 -10.69 11.81
CA GLU A 16 1.41 -10.82 12.32
C GLU A 16 0.43 -10.47 11.20
N ILE A 17 -0.39 -11.44 10.78
CA ILE A 17 -1.39 -11.27 9.72
C ILE A 17 -2.78 -11.52 10.29
N THR A 18 -3.68 -10.56 10.12
CA THR A 18 -5.08 -10.64 10.56
C THR A 18 -6.01 -10.27 9.40
N ASP A 19 -6.98 -11.14 9.07
CA ASP A 19 -8.02 -10.90 8.06
C ASP A 19 -7.52 -10.17 6.79
N THR A 20 -6.49 -10.74 6.15
CA THR A 20 -5.82 -10.12 5.01
C THR A 20 -5.78 -11.08 3.83
N GLU A 21 -6.10 -10.57 2.65
CA GLU A 21 -6.04 -11.32 1.40
C GLU A 21 -4.83 -10.90 0.57
N PHE A 22 -4.19 -11.87 -0.08
CA PHE A 22 -2.99 -11.66 -0.89
C PHE A 22 -3.20 -12.15 -2.31
N GLY A 23 -2.69 -11.36 -3.26
CA GLY A 23 -2.52 -11.73 -4.64
C GLY A 23 -1.30 -12.61 -4.87
N ARG A 24 -1.00 -12.82 -6.15
CA ARG A 24 0.08 -13.67 -6.66
C ARG A 24 1.43 -12.99 -6.49
N PHE A 25 2.49 -13.74 -6.21
CA PHE A 25 3.85 -13.21 -6.09
C PHE A 25 4.03 -12.11 -5.04
N VAL A 26 3.18 -12.08 -4.01
CA VAL A 26 3.28 -11.10 -2.91
C VAL A 26 4.36 -11.50 -1.91
N GLU A 27 5.02 -10.49 -1.33
CA GLU A 27 5.98 -10.65 -0.24
C GLU A 27 5.69 -9.74 0.95
N ILE A 28 5.74 -10.31 2.16
CA ILE A 28 5.67 -9.59 3.42
C ILE A 28 6.94 -9.83 4.23
N GLY A 29 7.74 -8.77 4.36
CA GLY A 29 9.03 -8.78 5.04
C GLY A 29 8.92 -8.88 6.55
N ARG A 30 10.03 -9.29 7.17
CA ARG A 30 10.15 -9.63 8.60
C ARG A 30 9.55 -8.59 9.55
N GLY A 31 8.78 -9.07 10.54
CA GLY A 31 8.30 -8.23 11.64
C GLY A 31 7.21 -7.23 11.25
N SER A 32 6.68 -7.35 10.03
CA SER A 32 5.57 -6.53 9.57
C SER A 32 4.24 -7.03 10.15
N ARG A 33 3.32 -6.10 10.36
CA ARG A 33 1.96 -6.35 10.83
C ARG A 33 0.99 -5.92 9.75
N VAL A 34 0.11 -6.82 9.33
CA VAL A 34 -0.88 -6.54 8.27
C VAL A 34 -2.25 -6.98 8.77
N ALA A 35 -3.19 -6.05 8.84
CA ALA A 35 -4.53 -6.29 9.36
C ALA A 35 -5.62 -5.74 8.44
N HIS A 36 -6.69 -6.52 8.22
CA HIS A 36 -7.90 -6.08 7.52
C HIS A 36 -7.61 -5.43 6.16
N SER A 37 -6.72 -6.05 5.38
CA SER A 37 -6.19 -5.45 4.15
C SER A 37 -6.26 -6.39 2.95
N THR A 38 -6.15 -5.83 1.75
CA THR A 38 -5.96 -6.57 0.52
C THR A 38 -4.64 -6.13 -0.11
N ILE A 39 -3.81 -7.08 -0.56
CA ILE A 39 -2.52 -6.79 -1.20
C ILE A 39 -2.48 -7.47 -2.56
N GLY A 40 -2.47 -6.68 -3.63
CA GLY A 40 -2.52 -7.13 -5.01
C GLY A 40 -1.24 -7.79 -5.51
N ASP A 41 -1.35 -8.43 -6.66
CA ASP A 41 -0.26 -9.19 -7.28
C ASP A 41 1.06 -8.40 -7.35
N TYR A 42 2.18 -9.08 -7.12
CA TYR A 42 3.56 -8.55 -7.18
C TYR A 42 3.89 -7.42 -6.20
N SER A 43 2.93 -7.00 -5.37
CA SER A 43 3.20 -6.00 -4.34
C SER A 43 3.98 -6.63 -3.18
N TYR A 44 4.78 -5.80 -2.52
CA TYR A 44 5.50 -6.23 -1.34
C TYR A 44 5.59 -5.12 -0.31
N CYS A 45 5.77 -5.53 0.94
CA CYS A 45 6.42 -4.68 1.93
C CYS A 45 7.69 -5.34 2.45
N ASP A 46 8.71 -4.53 2.67
CA ASP A 46 9.93 -4.99 3.34
C ASP A 46 9.63 -5.17 4.85
N ARG A 47 10.65 -5.08 5.70
CA ARG A 47 10.53 -5.35 7.15
C ARG A 47 9.85 -4.24 7.95
N TYR A 48 9.20 -4.65 9.03
CA TYR A 48 8.70 -3.79 10.11
C TYR A 48 7.68 -2.73 9.68
N SER A 49 6.89 -3.02 8.65
CA SER A 49 5.79 -2.15 8.23
C SER A 49 4.51 -2.49 8.99
N ASP A 50 3.72 -1.48 9.34
CA ASP A 50 2.42 -1.66 10.00
C ASP A 50 1.32 -1.13 9.06
N ILE A 51 0.57 -2.08 8.50
CA ILE A 51 -0.45 -1.88 7.47
C ILE A 51 -1.79 -2.30 8.06
N ALA A 52 -2.74 -1.38 8.12
CA ALA A 52 -4.09 -1.68 8.60
C ALA A 52 -5.14 -1.06 7.69
N ASN A 53 -6.27 -1.74 7.50
CA ASN A 53 -7.40 -1.25 6.71
C ASN A 53 -6.97 -0.72 5.33
N ALA A 54 -6.09 -1.43 4.60
CA ALA A 54 -5.55 -0.93 3.35
C ALA A 54 -6.07 -1.74 2.15
N GLU A 55 -6.23 -1.06 1.03
CA GLU A 55 -6.29 -1.69 -0.29
C GLU A 55 -4.99 -1.34 -1.02
N ILE A 56 -4.09 -2.30 -1.13
CA ILE A 56 -2.84 -2.17 -1.87
C ILE A 56 -3.04 -2.88 -3.19
N LEU A 57 -2.95 -2.14 -4.30
CA LEU A 57 -3.11 -2.70 -5.63
C LEU A 57 -1.84 -3.43 -6.08
N LYS A 58 -1.70 -3.70 -7.37
CA LYS A 58 -0.62 -4.54 -7.93
C LYS A 58 0.71 -3.78 -8.09
N PHE A 59 1.84 -4.46 -7.96
CA PHE A 59 3.19 -3.90 -8.17
C PHE A 59 3.55 -2.71 -7.27
N SER A 60 2.92 -2.56 -6.10
CA SER A 60 3.27 -1.53 -5.12
C SER A 60 4.55 -1.92 -4.36
N ASN A 61 5.49 -0.98 -4.27
CA ASN A 61 6.80 -1.15 -3.67
C ASN A 61 6.85 -0.43 -2.32
N ILE A 62 6.86 -1.18 -1.21
CA ILE A 62 6.77 -0.60 0.13
C ILE A 62 8.06 -0.89 0.90
N ALA A 63 8.83 0.17 1.20
CA ALA A 63 10.07 0.06 1.95
C ALA A 63 9.85 -0.30 3.43
N SER A 64 10.95 -0.48 4.17
CA SER A 64 10.87 -0.83 5.58
C SER A 64 10.24 0.28 6.45
N PHE A 65 9.66 -0.10 7.59
CA PHE A 65 9.18 0.81 8.64
C PHE A 65 8.07 1.78 8.20
N THR A 66 7.30 1.46 7.16
CA THR A 66 6.17 2.30 6.74
C THR A 66 4.95 2.10 7.65
N ARG A 67 4.11 3.13 7.77
CA ARG A 67 2.81 3.04 8.43
C ARG A 67 1.69 3.36 7.45
N ILE A 68 0.81 2.41 7.16
CA ILE A 68 -0.29 2.61 6.19
C ILE A 68 -1.62 2.35 6.87
N GLY A 69 -2.56 3.30 6.73
CA GLY A 69 -3.94 3.17 7.24
C GLY A 69 -4.03 3.05 8.76
N ALA A 70 -3.15 3.77 9.48
CA ALA A 70 -3.09 3.74 10.95
C ALA A 70 -4.47 3.99 11.58
N THR A 71 -4.88 3.10 12.49
CA THR A 71 -6.22 3.16 13.06
C THR A 71 -6.35 4.23 14.14
N ASP A 72 -7.49 4.91 14.17
CA ASP A 72 -7.73 6.03 15.09
C ASP A 72 -8.46 5.63 16.38
N HIS A 73 -8.52 6.60 17.31
CA HIS A 73 -9.21 6.53 18.59
C HIS A 73 -10.53 7.32 18.54
N PRO A 74 -11.51 6.99 19.38
CA PRO A 74 -12.80 7.68 19.44
C PRO A 74 -12.66 9.04 20.15
N MET A 75 -12.31 10.08 19.38
CA MET A 75 -11.93 11.40 19.90
C MET A 75 -13.10 12.24 20.45
N ASP A 76 -14.34 11.81 20.22
CA ASP A 76 -15.56 12.46 20.72
C ASP A 76 -16.01 11.92 22.08
N LYS A 77 -15.35 10.87 22.61
CA LYS A 77 -15.69 10.24 23.89
C LYS A 77 -14.89 10.82 25.06
N ALA A 78 -15.33 10.50 26.27
CA ALA A 78 -14.69 10.98 27.51
C ALA A 78 -13.26 10.46 27.72
N SER A 79 -12.86 9.39 27.02
CA SER A 79 -11.51 8.83 27.06
C SER A 79 -11.07 8.42 25.66
N LEU A 80 -9.76 8.42 25.42
CA LEU A 80 -9.13 7.82 24.24
C LEU A 80 -8.66 6.38 24.51
N HIS A 81 -8.78 5.88 25.73
CA HIS A 81 -8.17 4.61 26.13
C HIS A 81 -8.92 3.40 25.55
N HIS A 82 -8.22 2.29 25.33
CA HIS A 82 -8.84 1.09 24.72
C HIS A 82 -9.94 0.45 25.57
N PHE A 83 -9.97 0.69 26.89
CA PHE A 83 -10.86 -0.02 27.81
C PHE A 83 -12.36 0.11 27.45
N HIS A 84 -12.76 1.17 26.76
CA HIS A 84 -14.18 1.40 26.46
C HIS A 84 -14.61 0.88 25.08
N TYR A 85 -13.68 0.46 24.21
CA TYR A 85 -14.01 -0.13 22.90
C TYR A 85 -13.34 -1.48 22.63
N ARG A 86 -12.36 -1.87 23.45
CA ARG A 86 -11.78 -3.21 23.57
C ARG A 86 -12.00 -3.71 24.99
N SER A 87 -13.21 -3.57 25.50
CA SER A 87 -13.53 -3.78 26.91
C SER A 87 -13.23 -5.20 27.37
N ASN A 88 -13.38 -6.17 26.48
CA ASN A 88 -13.07 -7.58 26.70
C ASN A 88 -11.57 -7.87 26.94
N ASP A 89 -10.67 -6.94 26.62
CA ASP A 89 -9.25 -7.06 26.99
C ASP A 89 -9.02 -6.81 28.50
N TYR A 90 -10.02 -6.25 29.20
CA TYR A 90 -9.90 -5.80 30.60
C TYR A 90 -10.85 -6.51 31.55
N TRP A 91 -12.02 -6.97 31.07
CA TRP A 91 -13.03 -7.63 31.90
C TRP A 91 -13.72 -8.77 31.13
N ASP A 92 -13.85 -9.94 31.77
CA ASP A 92 -14.44 -11.14 31.18
C ASP A 92 -15.95 -10.99 30.87
N ASP A 93 -16.62 -10.04 31.52
CA ASP A 93 -18.06 -9.79 31.40
C ASP A 93 -18.39 -8.59 30.48
N ALA A 94 -17.40 -7.98 29.83
CA ALA A 94 -17.58 -6.83 28.96
C ALA A 94 -17.30 -7.16 27.49
N ALA A 95 -18.27 -6.91 26.61
CA ALA A 95 -18.07 -7.01 25.16
C ALA A 95 -17.33 -5.78 24.59
N PRO A 96 -16.61 -5.92 23.46
CA PRO A 96 -16.05 -4.77 22.75
C PRO A 96 -17.15 -3.87 22.15
N ASP A 97 -16.80 -2.61 21.85
CA ASP A 97 -17.67 -1.72 21.08
C ASP A 97 -17.57 -2.08 19.60
N GLU A 98 -18.39 -3.05 19.19
CA GLU A 98 -18.43 -3.55 17.81
C GLU A 98 -18.75 -2.47 16.79
N ALA A 99 -19.59 -1.49 17.15
CA ALA A 99 -19.96 -0.40 16.26
C ALA A 99 -18.75 0.50 15.97
N TRP A 100 -17.98 0.85 17.00
CA TRP A 100 -16.74 1.61 16.82
C TRP A 100 -15.69 0.81 16.04
N LEU A 101 -15.49 -0.46 16.37
CA LEU A 101 -14.52 -1.31 15.66
C LEU A 101 -14.91 -1.49 14.19
N ALA A 102 -16.20 -1.62 13.88
CA ALA A 102 -16.70 -1.66 12.51
C ALA A 102 -16.46 -0.34 11.76
N HIS A 103 -16.76 0.81 12.38
CA HIS A 103 -16.47 2.12 11.80
C HIS A 103 -14.96 2.29 11.53
N ARG A 104 -14.10 1.88 12.46
CA ARG A 104 -12.65 1.94 12.29
C ARG A 104 -12.17 1.14 11.06
N ARG A 105 -12.85 0.03 10.72
CA ARG A 105 -12.55 -0.78 9.53
C ARG A 105 -12.96 -0.13 8.21
N THR A 106 -13.91 0.82 8.20
CA THR A 106 -14.35 1.49 6.96
C THR A 106 -13.36 2.53 6.46
N ARG A 107 -12.46 3.02 7.33
CA ARG A 107 -11.52 4.10 7.02
C ARG A 107 -10.28 3.54 6.34
N ARG A 108 -10.41 3.24 5.05
CA ARG A 108 -9.39 2.54 4.28
C ARG A 108 -8.41 3.48 3.58
N ALA A 109 -7.12 3.13 3.57
CA ALA A 109 -6.15 3.76 2.66
C ALA A 109 -6.09 2.97 1.34
N VAL A 110 -5.92 3.65 0.21
CA VAL A 110 -5.82 3.02 -1.11
C VAL A 110 -4.47 3.33 -1.73
N ILE A 111 -3.69 2.29 -2.06
CA ILE A 111 -2.37 2.41 -2.65
C ILE A 111 -2.44 1.90 -4.08
N GLY A 112 -2.24 2.81 -5.05
CA GLY A 112 -2.33 2.52 -6.47
C GLY A 112 -1.31 1.51 -7.00
N HIS A 113 -1.49 1.12 -8.26
CA HIS A 113 -0.53 0.29 -8.99
C HIS A 113 0.83 0.98 -9.14
N ASP A 114 1.93 0.22 -9.17
CA ASP A 114 3.29 0.74 -9.44
C ASP A 114 3.73 1.90 -8.52
N THR A 115 3.15 2.03 -7.33
CA THR A 115 3.57 3.07 -6.38
C THR A 115 4.89 2.72 -5.73
N TRP A 116 5.66 3.73 -5.32
CA TRP A 116 6.83 3.53 -4.45
C TRP A 116 6.70 4.34 -3.16
N ILE A 117 6.68 3.64 -2.02
CA ILE A 117 6.59 4.23 -0.69
C ILE A 117 7.94 4.10 0.01
N GLY A 118 8.59 5.24 0.24
CA GLY A 118 9.91 5.33 0.87
C GLY A 118 9.92 4.90 2.33
N HIS A 119 11.12 4.59 2.82
CA HIS A 119 11.34 4.10 4.19
C HIS A 119 10.72 5.04 5.22
N GLY A 120 10.02 4.50 6.22
CA GLY A 120 9.47 5.32 7.32
C GLY A 120 8.32 6.25 6.92
N ALA A 121 7.84 6.21 5.68
CA ALA A 121 6.73 7.04 5.26
C ALA A 121 5.41 6.56 5.89
N MET A 122 4.49 7.51 6.11
CA MET A 122 3.18 7.25 6.71
C MET A 122 2.06 7.72 5.80
N ILE A 123 1.11 6.83 5.53
CA ILE A 123 -0.10 7.10 4.75
C ILE A 123 -1.29 7.08 5.71
N LYS A 124 -1.99 8.22 5.83
CA LYS A 124 -3.18 8.33 6.68
C LYS A 124 -4.33 7.44 6.15
N PRO A 125 -5.26 7.02 7.02
CA PRO A 125 -6.54 6.47 6.58
C PRO A 125 -7.23 7.41 5.59
N GLU A 126 -8.03 6.84 4.67
CA GLU A 126 -8.85 7.57 3.69
C GLU A 126 -8.04 8.40 2.68
N VAL A 127 -6.72 8.13 2.59
CA VAL A 127 -5.86 8.68 1.54
C VAL A 127 -5.73 7.68 0.40
N THR A 128 -5.84 8.19 -0.82
CA THR A 128 -5.55 7.47 -2.06
C THR A 128 -4.22 7.94 -2.65
N LEU A 129 -3.30 7.01 -2.86
CA LEU A 129 -2.12 7.22 -3.70
C LEU A 129 -2.43 6.81 -5.14
N GLY A 130 -2.38 7.76 -6.07
CA GLY A 130 -2.56 7.50 -7.49
C GLY A 130 -1.50 6.55 -8.06
N HIS A 131 -1.82 5.88 -9.16
CA HIS A 131 -0.93 4.91 -9.80
C HIS A 131 0.42 5.54 -10.17
N GLY A 132 1.50 4.81 -9.96
CA GLY A 132 2.84 5.30 -10.24
C GLY A 132 3.32 6.43 -9.32
N SER A 133 2.55 6.86 -8.32
CA SER A 133 3.01 7.93 -7.41
C SER A 133 4.17 7.46 -6.53
N VAL A 134 4.98 8.42 -6.07
CA VAL A 134 6.17 8.17 -5.24
C VAL A 134 6.08 9.00 -3.97
N VAL A 135 6.24 8.35 -2.83
CA VAL A 135 6.28 8.98 -1.52
C VAL A 135 7.70 8.92 -0.99
N ALA A 136 8.32 10.08 -0.75
CA ALA A 136 9.67 10.14 -0.22
C ALA A 136 9.76 9.54 1.19
N SER A 137 10.94 9.02 1.55
CA SER A 137 11.22 8.48 2.88
C SER A 137 10.86 9.47 3.98
N GLY A 138 10.23 8.97 5.05
CA GLY A 138 9.81 9.75 6.21
C GLY A 138 8.68 10.74 5.95
N ALA A 139 8.05 10.78 4.77
CA ALA A 139 6.92 11.66 4.49
C ALA A 139 5.64 11.23 5.24
N ILE A 140 4.77 12.18 5.62
CA ILE A 140 3.41 11.90 6.15
C ILE A 140 2.40 12.43 5.15
N VAL A 141 1.77 11.51 4.44
CA VAL A 141 0.75 11.82 3.44
C VAL A 141 -0.61 11.92 4.12
N THR A 142 -1.19 13.12 4.06
CA THR A 142 -2.46 13.47 4.72
C THR A 142 -3.59 13.81 3.73
N ARG A 143 -3.32 13.73 2.43
CA ARG A 143 -4.25 14.00 1.33
C ARG A 143 -3.90 13.11 0.15
N ASP A 144 -4.85 12.93 -0.74
CA ASP A 144 -4.65 12.16 -1.98
C ASP A 144 -3.47 12.70 -2.79
N VAL A 145 -2.82 11.78 -3.51
CA VAL A 145 -1.66 12.06 -4.37
C VAL A 145 -2.02 11.69 -5.79
N ASP A 146 -1.83 12.62 -6.72
CA ASP A 146 -2.11 12.38 -8.13
C ASP A 146 -1.20 11.27 -8.71
N PRO A 147 -1.69 10.52 -9.71
CA PRO A 147 -0.88 9.54 -10.41
C PRO A 147 0.45 10.12 -10.89
N TYR A 148 1.50 9.30 -10.85
CA TYR A 148 2.84 9.64 -11.30
C TYR A 148 3.44 10.92 -10.66
N THR A 149 2.95 11.33 -9.50
CA THR A 149 3.48 12.48 -8.74
C THR A 149 4.43 12.03 -7.64
N VAL A 150 5.52 12.76 -7.45
CA VAL A 150 6.45 12.59 -6.33
C VAL A 150 6.07 13.56 -5.22
N VAL A 151 5.85 13.06 -4.01
CA VAL A 151 5.54 13.87 -2.81
C VAL A 151 6.58 13.67 -1.71
N ALA A 152 6.81 14.71 -0.90
CA ALA A 152 7.73 14.65 0.24
C ALA A 152 7.33 15.62 1.36
N GLY A 153 7.81 15.37 2.59
CA GLY A 153 7.67 16.28 3.73
C GLY A 153 6.56 15.91 4.73
N LEU A 154 6.41 16.76 5.75
CA LEU A 154 5.48 16.62 6.87
C LEU A 154 4.70 17.94 7.10
N PRO A 155 3.45 18.09 6.63
CA PRO A 155 2.73 17.16 5.76
C PRO A 155 3.37 17.07 4.37
N ALA A 156 3.17 15.94 3.70
CA ALA A 156 3.70 15.71 2.35
C ALA A 156 3.09 16.69 1.35
N LYS A 157 3.93 17.22 0.45
CA LYS A 157 3.53 18.11 -0.64
C LYS A 157 4.10 17.60 -1.96
N PRO A 158 3.42 17.86 -3.10
CA PRO A 158 3.98 17.60 -4.43
C PRO A 158 5.33 18.28 -4.60
N VAL A 159 6.31 17.53 -5.10
CA VAL A 159 7.65 17.99 -5.44
C VAL A 159 7.79 18.16 -6.94
N ARG A 160 7.38 17.13 -7.70
CA ARG A 160 7.43 17.11 -9.17
C ARG A 160 6.59 15.96 -9.73
N ALA A 161 6.26 16.02 -11.01
CA ALA A 161 5.82 14.85 -11.77
C ALA A 161 7.00 13.89 -12.04
N ARG A 162 6.71 12.60 -12.23
CA ARG A 162 7.69 11.58 -12.67
C ARG A 162 8.10 11.81 -14.13
N TYR A 163 7.14 12.19 -14.98
CA TYR A 163 7.31 12.28 -16.42
C TYR A 163 6.96 13.66 -16.97
N ALA A 164 7.33 13.89 -18.23
CA ALA A 164 6.86 15.01 -19.02
C ALA A 164 5.32 14.97 -19.21
N PRO A 165 4.66 16.10 -19.50
CA PRO A 165 3.21 16.15 -19.71
C PRO A 165 2.72 15.12 -20.73
N GLY A 166 1.58 14.48 -20.44
CA GLY A 166 0.93 13.48 -21.32
C GLY A 166 1.45 12.05 -21.18
N ILE A 167 2.71 11.84 -20.75
CA ILE A 167 3.27 10.49 -20.57
C ILE A 167 2.56 9.72 -19.44
N ALA A 168 2.18 10.39 -18.36
CA ALA A 168 1.46 9.77 -17.25
C ALA A 168 0.09 9.22 -17.69
N ASP A 169 -0.68 9.99 -18.47
CA ASP A 169 -2.00 9.59 -18.95
C ASP A 169 -1.91 8.39 -19.89
N ARG A 170 -0.90 8.39 -20.76
CA ARG A 170 -0.53 7.29 -21.65
C ARG A 170 -0.16 6.02 -20.88
N MET A 171 0.70 6.12 -19.87
CA MET A 171 1.01 4.99 -18.98
C MET A 171 -0.22 4.45 -18.24
N MET A 172 -1.12 5.33 -17.80
CA MET A 172 -2.37 4.92 -17.17
C MET A 172 -3.29 4.18 -18.14
N ALA A 173 -3.41 4.67 -19.38
CA ALA A 173 -4.20 4.03 -20.42
C ALA A 173 -3.64 2.66 -20.84
N LEU A 174 -2.30 2.52 -20.88
CA LEU A 174 -1.64 1.25 -21.18
C LEU A 174 -1.93 0.17 -20.13
N ALA A 175 -2.10 0.56 -18.87
CA ALA A 175 -2.45 -0.29 -17.73
C ALA A 175 -1.64 -1.60 -17.70
N TRP A 176 -0.31 -1.49 -17.87
CA TRP A 176 0.56 -2.65 -18.04
C TRP A 176 0.53 -3.63 -16.85
N TRP A 177 0.13 -3.16 -15.66
CA TRP A 177 -0.08 -3.98 -14.46
C TRP A 177 -1.20 -5.04 -14.61
N ASP A 178 -2.02 -4.96 -15.65
CA ASP A 178 -3.00 -6.00 -15.98
C ASP A 178 -2.48 -7.05 -16.97
N TRP A 179 -1.23 -6.92 -17.44
CA TRP A 179 -0.63 -7.90 -18.32
C TRP A 179 -0.41 -9.24 -17.62
N SER A 180 -0.53 -10.33 -18.38
CA SER A 180 -0.27 -11.68 -17.86
C SER A 180 1.19 -11.87 -17.47
N HIS A 181 1.47 -12.84 -16.58
CA HIS A 181 2.83 -13.20 -16.19
C HIS A 181 3.72 -13.51 -17.40
N ASP A 182 3.18 -14.24 -18.39
CA ASP A 182 3.90 -14.57 -19.63
C ASP A 182 4.19 -13.33 -20.48
N ARG A 183 3.24 -12.38 -20.58
CA ARG A 183 3.46 -11.13 -21.30
C ARG A 183 4.55 -10.29 -20.61
N LEU A 184 4.49 -10.14 -19.28
CA LEU A 184 5.54 -9.46 -18.50
C LEU A 184 6.91 -10.10 -18.73
N ARG A 185 6.97 -11.44 -18.79
CA ARG A 185 8.20 -12.16 -19.08
C ARG A 185 8.71 -11.90 -20.50
N ALA A 186 7.83 -11.92 -21.50
CA ALA A 186 8.18 -11.67 -22.89
C ALA A 186 8.67 -10.23 -23.12
N THR A 187 8.14 -9.26 -22.37
CA THR A 187 8.50 -7.83 -22.48
C THR A 187 9.55 -7.38 -21.46
N LEU A 188 10.16 -8.30 -20.70
CA LEU A 188 11.07 -7.98 -19.59
C LEU A 188 12.27 -7.12 -20.02
N GLU A 189 12.88 -7.45 -21.16
CA GLU A 189 14.07 -6.71 -21.63
C GLU A 189 13.70 -5.30 -22.07
N ASP A 190 12.49 -5.07 -22.57
CA ASP A 190 12.03 -3.72 -22.92
C ASP A 190 11.75 -2.88 -21.67
N PHE A 191 11.16 -3.47 -20.61
CA PHE A 191 11.02 -2.79 -19.32
C PHE A 191 12.38 -2.36 -18.72
N ARG A 192 13.47 -3.05 -19.07
CA ARG A 192 14.83 -2.74 -18.61
C ARG A 192 15.52 -1.71 -19.48
N ALA A 193 15.30 -1.77 -20.79
CA ALA A 193 16.07 -1.02 -21.76
C ALA A 193 15.44 0.32 -22.15
N LEU A 194 14.10 0.38 -22.24
CA LEU A 194 13.38 1.53 -22.77
C LEU A 194 13.05 2.54 -21.68
N SER A 195 13.13 3.83 -22.03
CA SER A 195 12.47 4.88 -21.24
C SER A 195 10.94 4.71 -21.30
N ALA A 196 10.21 5.39 -20.40
CA ALA A 196 8.74 5.31 -20.40
C ALA A 196 8.13 5.79 -21.73
N GLU A 197 8.73 6.80 -22.36
CA GLU A 197 8.26 7.31 -23.66
C GLU A 197 8.48 6.30 -24.79
N GLU A 198 9.70 5.75 -24.92
CA GLU A 198 10.01 4.70 -25.90
C GLU A 198 9.19 3.42 -25.67
N PHE A 199 8.91 3.09 -24.41
CA PHE A 199 8.07 1.94 -24.05
C PHE A 199 6.63 2.16 -24.54
N LEU A 200 6.08 3.36 -24.34
CA LEU A 200 4.74 3.71 -24.83
C LEU A 200 4.68 3.72 -26.35
N GLU A 201 5.69 4.27 -27.03
CA GLU A 201 5.78 4.24 -28.51
C GLU A 201 5.72 2.82 -29.09
N ARG A 202 6.10 1.82 -28.31
CA ARG A 202 6.12 0.42 -28.73
C ARG A 202 4.85 -0.36 -28.38
N TYR A 203 4.16 0.01 -27.29
CA TYR A 203 3.15 -0.85 -26.67
C TYR A 203 1.74 -0.25 -26.59
N GLU A 204 1.57 1.03 -26.94
CA GLU A 204 0.28 1.63 -27.24
C GLU A 204 -0.14 1.39 -28.70
#